data_AF-A0A2K3MG42-F1
#
_entry.id   AF-A0A2K3MG42-F1
#
_cell.length_a   1.000
_cell.length_b   1.000
_cell.length_c   1.000
_cell.angle_alpha   90.00
_cell.angle_beta   90.00
_cell.angle_gamma   90.00
#
_symmetry.space_group_name_H-M   'P 1'
#
loop_
_entity.id
_entity.type
_entity.pdbx_description
1 polymer ?
#
loop_
_entity_poly.entity_id
_entity_poly.type
_entity_poly.pdbx_seq_one_letter_code
_entity_poly.pdbx_strand_id
1 'polypeptide(L)'
;MMDVSEVEESFFAASDAKLHAEMCRSLSAIYCKILSIFPSLEAARPRSKSGIQALCSLHVALEKAKNVLQHCTESSKLYLAITGDSVLVKFEKAKCAIVDSLKLVEDIVSQSIACQIDEIVNEISGMVFALDPSEKQVGDDLIALLQQDRKFNNSNDSSELECFHMAATKLGITSSRAALTERRAL
;
A
#
# COMPACT_ATOMS: atom_id res chain seq x y z
N MET A 1 -0.12 -22.17 -7.98
CA MET A 1 -0.07 -22.63 -6.58
C MET A 1 0.50 -21.47 -5.79
N MET A 2 -0.37 -20.54 -5.40
CA MET A 2 0.00 -19.49 -4.45
C MET A 2 0.19 -20.15 -3.10
N ASP A 3 1.36 -19.97 -2.52
CA ASP A 3 1.83 -20.67 -1.34
C ASP A 3 1.23 -20.02 -0.08
N VAL A 4 1.03 -20.81 0.98
CA VAL A 4 0.57 -20.30 2.30
C VAL A 4 1.54 -19.21 2.80
N SER A 5 2.81 -19.29 2.39
CA SER A 5 3.81 -18.26 2.63
C SER A 5 3.44 -16.88 2.05
N GLU A 6 2.76 -16.78 0.91
CA GLU A 6 2.38 -15.49 0.32
C GLU A 6 1.27 -14.79 1.12
N VAL A 7 0.32 -15.56 1.67
CA VAL A 7 -0.73 -15.04 2.56
C VAL A 7 -0.09 -14.55 3.86
N GLU A 8 0.78 -15.36 4.46
CA GLU A 8 1.51 -14.98 5.68
C GLU A 8 2.36 -13.72 5.45
N GLU A 9 3.16 -13.66 4.38
CA GLU A 9 3.97 -12.48 4.02
C GLU A 9 3.13 -11.20 3.87
N SER A 10 1.94 -11.29 3.27
CA SER A 10 1.06 -10.13 3.08
C SER A 10 0.42 -9.63 4.39
N PHE A 11 0.18 -10.55 5.33
CA PHE A 11 -0.31 -10.22 6.66
C PHE A 11 0.79 -9.56 7.49
N PHE A 12 2.01 -10.09 7.44
CA PHE A 12 3.20 -9.47 8.04
C PHE A 12 3.48 -8.08 7.45
N ALA A 13 3.35 -7.91 6.13
CA ALA A 13 3.53 -6.60 5.50
C ALA A 13 2.53 -5.54 6.01
N ALA A 14 1.32 -5.93 6.40
CA ALA A 14 0.36 -4.97 6.95
C ALA A 14 0.58 -4.66 8.44
N SER A 15 1.04 -5.64 9.23
CA SER A 15 1.38 -5.42 10.65
C SER A 15 2.65 -4.60 10.83
N ASP A 16 3.59 -4.72 9.89
CA ASP A 16 4.93 -4.13 10.00
C ASP A 16 5.06 -2.82 9.21
N ALA A 17 3.94 -2.29 8.70
CA ALA A 17 3.90 -1.01 8.00
C ALA A 17 4.49 0.09 8.89
N LYS A 18 5.48 0.81 8.34
CA LYS A 18 6.20 1.85 9.07
C LYS A 18 5.41 3.17 9.21
N LEU A 19 4.53 3.44 8.25
CA LEU A 19 3.53 4.53 8.20
C LEU A 19 2.31 4.04 7.39
N HIS A 20 1.23 4.84 7.37
CA HIS A 20 0.00 4.57 6.61
C HIS A 20 -0.71 3.28 7.04
N ALA A 21 -0.62 2.94 8.35
CA ALA A 21 -1.03 1.64 8.87
C ALA A 21 -2.49 1.27 8.61
N GLU A 22 -3.42 2.24 8.66
CA GLU A 22 -4.84 1.98 8.39
C GLU A 22 -5.09 1.62 6.92
N MET A 23 -4.42 2.30 5.99
CA MET A 23 -4.49 1.96 4.57
C MET A 23 -3.89 0.58 4.30
N CYS A 24 -2.72 0.27 4.88
CA CYS A 24 -2.08 -1.04 4.76
C CYS A 24 -2.98 -2.16 5.30
N ARG A 25 -3.56 -1.99 6.48
CA ARG A 25 -4.48 -2.96 7.09
C ARG A 25 -5.70 -3.21 6.20
N SER A 26 -6.29 -2.13 5.70
CA SER A 26 -7.46 -2.17 4.82
C SER A 26 -7.18 -2.91 3.52
N LEU A 27 -6.08 -2.58 2.82
CA LEU A 27 -5.71 -3.26 1.58
C LEU A 27 -5.30 -4.72 1.81
N SER A 28 -4.61 -5.03 2.91
CA SER A 28 -4.24 -6.41 3.24
C SER A 28 -5.44 -7.28 3.59
N ALA A 29 -6.45 -6.74 4.29
CA ALA A 29 -7.69 -7.46 4.54
C ALA A 29 -8.40 -7.86 3.23
N ILE A 30 -8.47 -6.93 2.26
CA ILE A 30 -8.99 -7.22 0.92
C ILE A 30 -8.14 -8.30 0.23
N TYR A 31 -6.82 -8.12 0.22
CA TYR A 31 -5.89 -9.04 -0.41
C TYR A 31 -6.08 -10.48 0.12
N CYS A 32 -6.10 -10.65 1.44
CA CYS A 32 -6.34 -11.95 2.08
C CYS A 32 -7.71 -12.55 1.74
N LYS A 33 -8.77 -11.72 1.72
CA LYS A 33 -10.11 -12.17 1.32
C LYS A 33 -10.14 -12.69 -0.11
N ILE A 34 -9.51 -11.98 -1.05
CA ILE A 34 -9.44 -12.44 -2.44
C ILE A 34 -8.60 -13.71 -2.52
N LEU A 35 -7.47 -13.81 -1.83
CA LEU A 35 -6.68 -15.04 -1.79
C LEU A 35 -7.47 -16.25 -1.27
N SER A 36 -8.42 -16.05 -0.36
CA SER A 36 -9.26 -17.14 0.14
C SER A 36 -10.16 -17.78 -0.94
N ILE A 37 -10.51 -17.05 -2.01
CA ILE A 37 -11.34 -17.57 -3.12
C ILE A 37 -10.50 -18.15 -4.27
N PHE A 38 -9.18 -17.94 -4.30
CA PHE A 38 -8.31 -18.46 -5.36
C PHE A 38 -8.36 -19.97 -5.57
N PRO A 39 -8.38 -20.82 -4.51
CA PRO A 39 -8.49 -22.26 -4.71
C PRO A 39 -9.72 -22.66 -5.53
N SER A 40 -10.85 -21.97 -5.32
CA SER A 40 -12.08 -22.19 -6.09
C SER A 40 -11.96 -21.67 -7.53
N LEU A 41 -11.31 -20.53 -7.74
CA LEU A 41 -11.02 -19.99 -9.07
C LEU A 41 -10.09 -20.89 -9.89
N GLU A 42 -9.02 -21.39 -9.28
CA GLU A 42 -8.08 -22.31 -9.91
C GLU A 42 -8.73 -23.66 -10.23
N ALA A 43 -9.59 -24.17 -9.33
CA ALA A 43 -10.33 -25.41 -9.55
C ALA A 43 -11.29 -25.33 -10.76
N ALA A 44 -11.84 -24.15 -11.05
CA ALA A 44 -12.67 -23.94 -12.23
C ALA A 44 -11.90 -24.08 -13.55
N ARG A 45 -10.56 -23.97 -13.54
CA ARG A 45 -9.65 -24.15 -14.68
C ARG A 45 -10.19 -23.50 -15.98
N PRO A 46 -10.27 -22.16 -16.07
CA PRO A 46 -10.73 -21.53 -17.30
C PRO A 46 -9.82 -21.93 -18.47
N ARG A 47 -10.41 -22.58 -19.48
CA ARG A 47 -9.70 -23.04 -20.70
C ARG A 47 -9.88 -22.08 -21.87
N SER A 48 -10.74 -21.08 -21.73
CA SER A 48 -10.93 -20.05 -22.75
C SER A 48 -9.83 -18.99 -22.66
N LYS A 49 -9.47 -18.41 -23.80
CA LYS A 49 -8.49 -17.32 -23.86
C LYS A 49 -8.91 -16.13 -22.99
N SER A 50 -10.20 -15.76 -23.02
CA SER A 50 -10.75 -14.70 -22.19
C SER A 50 -10.68 -15.02 -20.69
N GLY A 51 -11.00 -16.26 -20.31
CA GLY A 51 -10.96 -16.68 -18.91
C GLY A 51 -9.54 -16.70 -18.33
N ILE A 52 -8.57 -17.19 -19.11
CA ILE A 52 -7.15 -17.14 -18.73
C ILE A 52 -6.69 -15.69 -18.57
N GLN A 53 -7.04 -14.81 -19.50
CA GLN A 53 -6.66 -13.40 -19.46
C GLN A 53 -7.26 -12.66 -18.25
N ALA A 54 -8.50 -12.96 -17.88
CA ALA A 54 -9.14 -12.38 -16.69
C ALA A 54 -8.41 -12.80 -15.40
N LEU A 55 -8.12 -14.09 -15.22
CA LEU A 55 -7.36 -14.57 -14.06
C LEU A 55 -5.92 -14.02 -14.01
N CYS A 56 -5.25 -13.88 -15.17
CA CYS A 56 -3.94 -13.24 -15.23
C CYS A 56 -4.02 -11.76 -14.82
N SER A 57 -5.07 -11.06 -15.22
CA SER A 57 -5.28 -9.66 -14.85
C SER A 57 -5.47 -9.51 -13.35
N LEU A 58 -6.24 -10.43 -12.72
CA LEU A 58 -6.43 -10.46 -11.26
C LEU A 58 -5.10 -10.74 -10.52
N HIS A 59 -4.32 -11.71 -10.97
CA HIS A 59 -2.98 -11.97 -10.41
C HIS A 59 -2.09 -10.73 -10.47
N VAL A 60 -2.00 -10.07 -11.62
CA VAL A 60 -1.19 -8.85 -11.77
C VAL A 60 -1.68 -7.73 -10.86
N ALA A 61 -2.99 -7.58 -10.67
CA ALA A 61 -3.54 -6.59 -9.75
C ALA A 61 -3.16 -6.88 -8.29
N LEU A 62 -3.20 -8.14 -7.88
CA LEU A 62 -2.81 -8.57 -6.53
C LEU A 62 -1.32 -8.43 -6.29
N GLU A 63 -0.47 -8.77 -7.25
CA GLU A 63 0.98 -8.52 -7.17
C GLU A 63 1.29 -7.05 -7.00
N LYS A 64 0.57 -6.16 -7.72
CA LYS A 64 0.71 -4.72 -7.52
C LYS A 64 0.27 -4.29 -6.13
N ALA A 65 -0.81 -4.84 -5.59
CA ALA A 65 -1.26 -4.56 -4.23
C ALA A 65 -0.23 -5.03 -3.18
N LYS A 66 0.34 -6.23 -3.34
CA LYS A 66 1.42 -6.76 -2.50
C LYS A 66 2.63 -5.82 -2.51
N ASN A 67 3.05 -5.37 -3.70
CA ASN A 67 4.16 -4.41 -3.82
C ASN A 67 3.88 -3.07 -3.12
N VAL A 68 2.63 -2.60 -3.13
CA VAL A 68 2.23 -1.39 -2.39
C VAL A 68 2.32 -1.60 -0.87
N LEU A 69 1.90 -2.77 -0.37
CA LEU A 69 2.04 -3.13 1.04
C LEU A 69 3.52 -3.20 1.46
N GLN A 70 4.35 -3.92 0.69
CA GLN A 70 5.79 -4.03 0.95
C GLN A 70 6.51 -2.67 0.88
N HIS A 71 6.08 -1.78 -0.01
CA HIS A 71 6.64 -0.43 -0.08
C HIS A 71 6.49 0.31 1.26
N CYS A 72 5.40 0.08 1.99
CA CYS A 72 5.13 0.71 3.27
C CYS A 72 5.91 0.09 4.45
N THR A 73 6.49 -1.11 4.29
CA THR A 73 7.31 -1.77 5.31
C THR A 73 8.80 -1.57 5.05
N GLU A 74 9.23 -1.55 3.80
CA GLU A 74 10.64 -1.53 3.43
C GLU A 74 11.21 -0.10 3.36
N SER A 75 10.41 0.87 2.89
CA SER A 75 10.85 2.26 2.74
C SER A 75 11.14 2.93 4.09
N SER A 76 11.93 4.00 4.08
CA SER A 76 12.13 4.82 5.28
C SER A 76 10.83 5.54 5.68
N LYS A 77 10.61 5.76 6.98
CA LYS A 77 9.47 6.56 7.48
C LYS A 77 9.50 7.97 6.90
N LEU A 78 10.68 8.58 6.83
CA LEU A 78 10.83 9.91 6.25
C LEU A 78 10.39 9.94 4.78
N TYR A 79 10.81 8.95 3.98
CA TYR A 79 10.40 8.84 2.58
C TYR A 79 8.90 8.66 2.45
N LEU A 80 8.30 7.76 3.24
CA LEU A 80 6.87 7.49 3.21
C LEU A 80 6.02 8.69 3.65
N ALA A 81 6.51 9.51 4.58
CA ALA A 81 5.86 10.77 4.95
C ALA A 81 5.92 11.79 3.80
N ILE A 82 7.10 12.03 3.24
CA ILE A 82 7.31 12.97 2.12
C ILE A 82 6.52 12.55 0.87
N THR A 83 6.40 11.25 0.62
CA THR A 83 5.72 10.72 -0.57
C THR A 83 4.27 10.30 -0.32
N GLY A 84 3.67 10.72 0.81
CA GLY A 84 2.34 10.30 1.25
C GLY A 84 1.27 10.38 0.15
N ASP A 85 1.14 11.51 -0.54
CA ASP A 85 0.14 11.67 -1.61
C ASP A 85 0.35 10.68 -2.78
N SER A 86 1.62 10.41 -3.13
CA SER A 86 1.96 9.43 -4.17
C SER A 86 1.63 8.01 -3.70
N VAL A 87 1.89 7.69 -2.43
CA VAL A 87 1.49 6.41 -1.81
C VAL A 87 -0.02 6.26 -1.87
N LEU A 88 -0.80 7.26 -1.46
CA LEU A 88 -2.27 7.25 -1.55
C LEU A 88 -2.77 6.94 -2.97
N VAL A 89 -2.19 7.59 -3.98
CA VAL A 89 -2.53 7.30 -5.38
C VAL A 89 -2.22 5.85 -5.77
N LYS A 90 -1.13 5.25 -5.26
CA LYS A 90 -0.82 3.83 -5.51
C LYS A 90 -1.86 2.90 -4.87
N PHE A 91 -2.33 3.20 -3.66
CA PHE A 91 -3.41 2.44 -3.01
C PHE A 91 -4.72 2.51 -3.80
N GLU A 92 -5.15 3.70 -4.22
CA GLU A 92 -6.37 3.85 -5.02
C GLU A 92 -6.25 3.15 -6.39
N LYS A 93 -5.07 3.22 -7.04
CA LYS A 93 -4.83 2.47 -8.28
C LYS A 93 -4.88 0.96 -8.08
N ALA A 94 -4.33 0.45 -6.98
CA ALA A 94 -4.40 -0.96 -6.64
C ALA A 94 -5.87 -1.40 -6.40
N LYS A 95 -6.64 -0.57 -5.67
CA LYS A 95 -8.09 -0.77 -5.46
C LYS A 95 -8.84 -0.92 -6.77
N CYS A 96 -8.69 0.05 -7.67
CA CYS A 96 -9.39 0.03 -8.97
C CYS A 96 -8.97 -1.18 -9.81
N ALA A 97 -7.68 -1.49 -9.89
CA ALA A 97 -7.20 -2.64 -10.65
C ALA A 97 -7.75 -3.98 -10.12
N ILE A 98 -7.88 -4.12 -8.79
CA ILE A 98 -8.50 -5.29 -8.17
C ILE A 98 -9.98 -5.36 -8.54
N VAL A 99 -10.73 -4.28 -8.36
CA VAL A 99 -12.17 -4.25 -8.67
C VAL A 99 -12.43 -4.57 -10.15
N ASP A 100 -11.69 -3.94 -11.05
CA ASP A 100 -11.85 -4.15 -12.49
C ASP A 100 -11.52 -5.60 -12.89
N SER A 101 -10.45 -6.17 -12.33
CA SER A 101 -10.07 -7.56 -12.63
C SER A 101 -11.03 -8.58 -12.02
N LEU A 102 -11.57 -8.33 -10.82
CA LEU A 102 -12.60 -9.18 -10.21
C LEU A 102 -13.87 -9.25 -11.04
N LYS A 103 -14.35 -8.11 -11.57
CA LYS A 103 -15.51 -8.06 -12.47
C LYS A 103 -15.30 -8.88 -13.74
N LEU A 104 -14.10 -8.87 -14.31
CA LEU A 104 -13.76 -9.74 -15.46
C LEU A 104 -13.80 -11.23 -15.11
N VAL A 105 -13.51 -11.58 -13.85
CA VAL A 105 -13.55 -12.97 -13.37
C VAL A 105 -14.99 -13.41 -13.04
N GLU A 106 -15.85 -12.49 -12.63
CA GLU A 106 -17.26 -12.76 -12.34
C GLU A 106 -18.00 -13.43 -13.52
N ASP A 107 -17.76 -12.94 -14.74
CA ASP A 107 -18.40 -13.44 -15.97
C ASP A 107 -17.98 -14.87 -16.38
N ILE A 108 -16.92 -15.42 -15.78
CA ILE A 108 -16.32 -16.70 -16.20
C ILE A 108 -16.43 -17.80 -15.14
N VAL A 109 -17.01 -17.52 -13.98
CA VAL A 109 -17.12 -18.45 -12.85
C VAL A 109 -18.55 -18.94 -12.65
N SER A 110 -18.72 -19.94 -11.78
CA SER A 110 -20.05 -20.38 -11.35
C SER A 110 -20.76 -19.30 -10.54
N GLN A 111 -22.10 -19.30 -10.54
CA GLN A 111 -22.92 -18.34 -9.79
C GLN A 111 -22.52 -18.22 -8.32
N SER A 112 -22.17 -19.34 -7.66
CA SER A 112 -21.77 -19.33 -6.25
C SER A 112 -20.47 -18.57 -5.99
N ILE A 113 -19.54 -18.54 -6.96
CA ILE A 113 -18.30 -17.77 -6.87
C ILE A 113 -18.55 -16.33 -7.29
N ALA A 114 -19.38 -16.11 -8.32
CA ALA A 114 -19.79 -14.77 -8.74
C ALA A 114 -20.42 -13.98 -7.58
N CYS A 115 -21.30 -14.59 -6.78
CA CYS A 115 -21.86 -13.94 -5.59
C CYS A 115 -20.78 -13.54 -4.57
N GLN A 116 -19.78 -14.40 -4.32
CA GLN A 116 -18.66 -14.06 -3.42
C GLN A 116 -17.81 -12.92 -3.97
N ILE A 117 -17.58 -12.90 -5.28
CA ILE A 117 -16.86 -11.81 -5.95
C ILE A 117 -17.64 -10.50 -5.81
N ASP A 118 -18.94 -10.51 -6.05
CA ASP A 118 -19.78 -9.31 -5.94
C ASP A 118 -19.79 -8.76 -4.50
N GLU A 119 -19.89 -9.62 -3.49
CA GLU A 119 -19.76 -9.23 -2.09
C GLU A 119 -18.42 -8.53 -1.80
N ILE A 120 -17.31 -9.09 -2.28
CA ILE A 120 -15.97 -8.51 -2.15
C ILE A 120 -15.89 -7.16 -2.90
N VAL A 121 -16.39 -7.09 -4.13
CA VAL A 121 -16.37 -5.86 -4.95
C VAL A 121 -17.18 -4.74 -4.30
N ASN A 122 -18.35 -5.05 -3.74
CA ASN A 122 -19.19 -4.09 -3.04
C ASN A 122 -18.50 -3.57 -1.77
N GLU A 123 -17.83 -4.45 -1.01
CA GLU A 123 -17.03 -4.04 0.14
C GLU A 123 -15.90 -3.09 -0.28
N ILE A 124 -15.09 -3.47 -1.28
CA ILE A 124 -13.95 -2.66 -1.76
C ILE A 124 -14.42 -1.30 -2.28
N SER A 125 -15.55 -1.26 -2.98
CA SER A 125 -16.09 -0.02 -3.56
C SER A 125 -16.50 1.00 -2.50
N GLY A 126 -16.90 0.54 -1.31
CA GLY A 126 -17.21 1.40 -0.17
C GLY A 126 -15.98 1.92 0.58
N MET A 127 -14.79 1.39 0.30
CA MET A 127 -13.56 1.77 1.01
C MET A 127 -12.95 3.06 0.45
N VAL A 128 -12.55 3.94 1.35
CA VAL A 128 -11.87 5.20 1.06
C VAL A 128 -10.51 5.16 1.72
N PHE A 129 -9.44 5.29 0.92
CA PHE A 129 -8.11 5.46 1.50
C PHE A 129 -7.86 6.92 1.86
N ALA A 130 -7.27 7.14 3.02
CA ALA A 130 -6.89 8.45 3.51
C ALA A 130 -5.57 8.36 4.29
N LEU A 131 -4.73 9.37 4.13
CA LEU A 131 -3.51 9.51 4.92
C LEU A 131 -3.88 9.92 6.35
N ASP A 132 -3.12 9.44 7.33
CA ASP A 132 -3.22 9.96 8.69
C ASP A 132 -2.87 11.47 8.69
N PRO A 133 -3.70 12.33 9.27
CA PRO A 133 -3.46 13.78 9.24
C PRO A 133 -2.13 14.20 9.90
N SER A 134 -1.69 13.49 10.94
CA SER A 134 -0.43 13.78 11.62
C SER A 134 0.75 13.35 10.75
N GLU A 135 0.73 12.15 10.17
CA GLU A 135 1.76 11.67 9.24
C GLU A 135 1.86 12.57 8.01
N LYS A 136 0.71 12.99 7.46
CA LYS A 136 0.64 13.91 6.32
C LYS A 136 1.26 15.26 6.66
N GLN A 137 0.90 15.85 7.80
CA GLN A 137 1.46 17.13 8.23
C GLN A 137 2.98 17.07 8.35
N VAL A 138 3.53 15.97 8.88
CA VAL A 138 5.00 15.79 8.93
C VAL A 138 5.61 15.76 7.54
N GLY A 139 4.97 15.07 6.58
CA GLY A 139 5.40 15.08 5.18
C GLY A 139 5.41 16.48 4.57
N ASP A 140 4.33 17.24 4.76
CA ASP A 140 4.18 18.61 4.25
C ASP A 140 5.25 19.55 4.85
N ASP A 141 5.52 19.44 6.16
CA ASP A 141 6.56 20.19 6.86
C ASP A 141 7.96 19.89 6.27
N LEU A 142 8.27 18.60 6.06
CA LEU A 142 9.55 18.17 5.47
C LEU A 142 9.72 18.65 4.02
N ILE A 143 8.66 18.60 3.22
CA ILE A 143 8.67 19.13 1.85
C ILE A 143 8.93 20.63 1.86
N ALA A 144 8.28 21.38 2.75
CA ALA A 144 8.47 22.81 2.86
C ALA A 144 9.92 23.17 3.21
N LEU A 145 10.55 22.45 4.14
CA LEU A 145 11.96 22.61 4.49
C LEU A 145 12.88 22.36 3.28
N LEU A 146 12.71 21.21 2.61
CA LEU A 146 13.52 20.86 1.42
C LEU A 146 13.38 21.87 0.27
N GLN A 147 12.23 22.54 0.16
CA GLN A 147 12.01 23.59 -0.84
C GLN A 147 12.60 24.95 -0.44
N GLN A 148 12.72 25.25 0.86
CA GLN A 148 13.35 26.48 1.37
C GLN A 148 14.86 26.46 1.14
N ASP A 149 15.52 25.35 1.45
CA ASP A 149 16.94 25.08 1.16
C ASP A 149 17.29 25.36 -0.31
N ARG A 150 16.42 24.91 -1.22
CA ARG A 150 16.62 25.05 -2.66
C ARG A 150 16.50 26.49 -3.16
N LYS A 151 15.85 27.38 -2.40
CA LYS A 151 15.55 28.77 -2.78
C LYS A 151 16.46 29.79 -2.09
N PHE A 152 17.01 29.47 -0.92
CA PHE A 152 17.84 30.38 -0.13
C PHE A 152 19.05 29.64 0.43
N ASN A 153 20.26 29.91 -0.10
CA ASN A 153 21.56 29.46 0.46
C ASN A 153 21.91 30.11 1.83
N ASN A 154 20.91 30.57 2.59
CA ASN A 154 21.08 31.44 3.76
C ASN A 154 20.20 30.98 4.94
N SER A 155 19.84 29.70 4.99
CA SER A 155 19.19 29.14 6.17
C SER A 155 20.21 28.98 7.30
N ASN A 156 19.75 29.19 8.53
CA ASN A 156 20.56 28.99 9.71
C ASN A 156 20.52 27.49 10.03
N ASP A 157 21.59 26.74 9.74
CA ASP A 157 21.72 25.27 9.89
C ASP A 157 21.09 24.70 11.19
N SER A 158 21.11 25.49 12.27
CA SER A 158 20.52 25.14 13.56
C SER A 158 18.99 24.96 13.53
N SER A 159 18.28 25.81 12.79
CA SER A 159 16.81 25.79 12.69
C SER A 159 16.28 24.63 11.84
N GLU A 160 17.01 24.27 10.79
CA GLU A 160 16.65 23.13 9.94
C GLU A 160 16.88 21.80 10.65
N LEU A 161 17.99 21.71 11.37
CA LEU A 161 18.30 20.55 12.21
C LEU A 161 17.23 20.35 13.29
N GLU A 162 16.75 21.43 13.92
CA GLU A 162 15.67 21.38 14.91
C GLU A 162 14.34 20.91 14.28
N CYS A 163 13.98 21.46 13.12
CA CYS A 163 12.78 21.05 12.38
C CYS A 163 12.84 19.58 11.95
N PHE A 164 13.98 19.11 11.43
CA PHE A 164 14.18 17.71 11.07
C PHE A 164 14.10 16.80 12.30
N HIS A 165 14.70 17.20 13.42
CA HIS A 165 14.62 16.45 14.67
C HIS A 165 13.17 16.36 15.18
N MET A 166 12.40 17.44 15.07
CA MET A 166 10.99 17.46 15.43
C MET A 166 10.15 16.54 14.54
N ALA A 167 10.35 16.57 13.22
CA ALA A 167 9.71 15.66 12.28
C ALA A 167 10.06 14.19 12.57
N ALA A 168 11.35 13.90 12.78
CA ALA A 168 11.83 12.58 13.15
C ALA A 168 11.17 12.07 14.45
N THR A 169 11.08 12.93 15.47
CA THR A 169 10.43 12.60 16.74
C THR A 169 8.94 12.30 16.56
N LYS A 170 8.22 13.09 15.75
CA LYS A 170 6.80 12.85 15.43
C LYS A 170 6.57 11.51 14.71
N LEU A 171 7.53 11.05 13.90
CA LEU A 171 7.51 9.72 13.26
C LEU A 171 8.03 8.59 14.16
N GLY A 172 8.35 8.88 15.43
CA GLY A 172 8.88 7.92 16.39
C GLY A 172 10.35 7.53 16.15
N ILE A 173 11.12 8.36 15.43
CA ILE A 173 12.56 8.20 15.22
C ILE A 173 13.27 8.94 16.36
N THR A 174 13.46 8.26 17.49
CA THR A 174 13.92 8.88 18.76
C THR A 174 15.36 8.53 19.16
N SER A 175 16.11 7.83 18.32
CA SER A 175 17.51 7.47 18.60
C SER A 175 18.43 7.78 17.41
N SER A 176 19.69 8.13 17.69
CA SER A 176 20.69 8.38 16.65
C SER A 176 20.89 7.19 15.72
N ARG A 177 20.78 5.96 16.24
CA ARG A 177 20.84 4.74 15.42
C ARG A 177 19.66 4.66 14.45
N ALA A 178 18.44 4.91 14.92
CA ALA A 178 17.25 4.90 14.06
C ALA A 178 17.34 5.99 12.99
N ALA A 179 17.75 7.21 13.36
CA ALA A 179 17.94 8.30 12.40
C ALA A 179 18.99 7.97 11.32
N LEU A 180 20.09 7.31 11.69
CA LEU A 180 21.09 6.86 10.72
C LEU A 180 20.56 5.77 9.78
N THR A 181 19.74 4.85 10.27
CA THR A 181 19.08 3.83 9.44
C THR A 181 18.12 4.48 8.44
N GLU A 182 17.28 5.40 8.91
CA GLU A 182 16.35 6.16 8.07
C GLU A 182 17.08 6.90 6.96
N ARG A 183 18.19 7.59 7.29
CA ARG A 183 19.02 8.30 6.31
C ARG A 183 19.63 7.40 5.26
N ARG A 184 20.03 6.17 5.61
CA ARG A 184 20.59 5.20 4.66
C ARG A 184 19.53 4.58 3.74
N ALA A 185 18.26 4.66 4.13
CA ALA A 185 17.12 4.11 3.41
C ALA A 185 16.32 5.18 2.62
N LEU A 186 16.75 6.45 2.69
CA LEU A 186 16.31 7.54 1.80
C LEU A 186 17.05 7.47 0.47
#